data_AF-A0A822AZX5-F1
#
_entry.id   AF-A0A822AZX5-F1
#
_cell.length_a   1.000
_cell.length_b   1.000
_cell.length_c   1.000
_cell.angle_alpha   90.00
_cell.angle_beta   90.00
_cell.angle_gamma   90.00
#
_symmetry.space_group_name_H-M   'P 1'
#
loop_
_entity.id
_entity.type
_entity.pdbx_description
1 polymer ?
#
loop_
_entity_poly.entity_id
_entity_poly.type
_entity_poly.pdbx_seq_one_letter_code
_entity_poly.pdbx_strand_id
1 'polypeptide(L)'
;IFRPGPGQNKIFGPGPGQSKIFGPGPVRVRASRTLIIRGIPRNVCDEEKLNEYFREAYPSFEITHLTLVYNIIQLQHFYKHRELNLRIWEQSKDMYQQTGKRPIVYNNKFGQMCGCCAKEIDAIEYYENLYKYYKQCVEDEFVNVKEKKCGLAFITFSTVEQTHKVYSDFHRTYFTRNHRPQTSTSKILGIHQWKVKFAPSSKNIIWKNIPMSQVHHWCRIIIVNIFLVLFMVFLTTPSIVMSTIDKIINKYRSLDSIKTVTNQLHVPIILTSVIPVLLLRLFAAIMPSLVSITSLLEKQWKKSKLEKSMMIKLFVFLLMMILILPSLGLTSIEGFLRWVFQSDENVTHSGKIRWMCVFLPDNGAFFVNYIITSTFIGAAIELLRLPDLISYIYIIATAKSTAERNVIRH
;
A
#
# COMPACT_ATOMS: atom_id res chain seq x y z
N ILE A 1 18.96 33.81 5.18
CA ILE A 1 20.23 33.93 4.42
C ILE A 1 20.26 32.68 3.52
N PHE A 2 19.79 32.63 2.27
CA PHE A 2 19.83 33.53 1.12
C PHE A 2 18.45 33.63 0.41
N ARG A 3 18.22 34.77 -0.26
CA ARG A 3 17.04 35.09 -1.10
C ARG A 3 17.07 34.38 -2.47
N PRO A 4 15.91 34.13 -3.11
CA PRO A 4 15.83 33.86 -4.55
C PRO A 4 15.68 35.17 -5.35
N GLY A 5 16.34 35.26 -6.51
CA GLY A 5 16.17 36.32 -7.50
C GLY A 5 15.13 35.96 -8.58
N PRO A 6 14.53 36.95 -9.28
CA PRO A 6 13.37 36.74 -10.13
C PRO A 6 13.75 36.46 -11.60
N GLY A 7 13.23 35.37 -12.17
CA GLY A 7 13.27 35.09 -13.61
C GLY A 7 11.94 35.45 -14.25
N GLN A 8 11.96 36.42 -15.16
CA GLN A 8 10.81 36.95 -15.90
C GLN A 8 10.22 35.92 -16.86
N ASN A 9 8.92 35.61 -16.72
CA ASN A 9 8.13 34.95 -17.77
C ASN A 9 7.33 36.02 -18.52
N LYS A 10 7.78 36.38 -19.73
CA LYS A 10 6.99 37.18 -20.68
C LYS A 10 5.89 36.31 -21.26
N ILE A 11 4.65 36.70 -21.00
CA ILE A 11 3.43 36.14 -21.59
C ILE A 11 3.23 36.82 -22.95
N PHE A 12 3.44 36.09 -24.05
CA PHE A 12 2.97 36.52 -25.37
C PHE A 12 1.53 36.02 -25.55
N GLY A 13 0.58 36.95 -25.65
CA GLY A 13 -0.79 36.67 -26.08
C GLY A 13 -0.87 36.52 -27.61
N PRO A 14 -1.83 35.76 -28.15
CA PRO A 14 -1.99 35.63 -29.59
C PRO A 14 -2.89 36.74 -30.16
N GLY A 15 -2.43 37.37 -31.25
CA GLY A 15 -3.24 38.24 -32.11
C GLY A 15 -4.29 37.46 -32.92
N PRO A 16 -5.26 38.16 -33.54
CA PRO A 16 -6.48 37.54 -34.06
C PRO A 16 -6.32 37.03 -35.49
N GLY A 17 -7.06 35.98 -35.81
CA GLY A 17 -7.39 35.59 -37.18
C GLY A 17 -6.56 34.46 -37.75
N GLN A 18 -6.98 33.22 -37.51
CA GLN A 18 -7.09 32.17 -38.53
C GLN A 18 -7.82 30.94 -37.95
N SER A 19 -8.72 30.40 -38.76
CA SER A 19 -9.70 29.36 -38.50
C SER A 19 -9.14 28.11 -37.81
N LYS A 20 -9.64 27.81 -36.61
CA LYS A 20 -9.37 26.55 -35.88
C LYS A 20 -10.21 25.42 -36.47
N ILE A 21 -9.58 24.53 -37.23
CA ILE A 21 -10.06 23.16 -37.41
C ILE A 21 -9.75 22.41 -36.11
N PHE A 22 -10.80 22.02 -35.38
CA PHE A 22 -10.68 21.28 -34.12
C PHE A 22 -10.21 19.84 -34.38
N GLY A 23 -8.89 19.61 -34.32
CA GLY A 23 -8.33 18.29 -34.04
C GLY A 23 -8.35 17.98 -32.53
N PRO A 24 -8.37 16.70 -32.12
CA PRO A 24 -8.30 16.36 -30.71
C PRO A 24 -6.97 16.89 -30.12
N GLY A 25 -7.07 17.68 -29.05
CA GLY A 25 -5.93 18.36 -28.44
C GLY A 25 -4.80 17.40 -28.04
N PRO A 26 -3.54 17.90 -27.95
CA PRO A 26 -2.39 17.05 -27.70
C PRO A 26 -2.53 16.38 -26.33
N VAL A 27 -2.65 15.06 -26.34
CA VAL A 27 -2.42 14.22 -25.16
C VAL A 27 -1.06 14.63 -24.61
N ARG A 28 -0.97 15.07 -23.35
CA ARG A 28 0.32 15.36 -22.71
C ARG A 28 1.16 14.07 -22.72
N VAL A 29 2.00 13.93 -23.74
CA VAL A 29 2.82 12.74 -23.91
C VAL A 29 3.96 12.81 -22.91
N ARG A 30 4.10 11.74 -22.14
CA ARG A 30 5.29 11.54 -21.32
C ARG A 30 6.46 11.24 -22.26
N ALA A 31 7.35 12.21 -22.47
CA ALA A 31 8.56 12.04 -23.27
C ALA A 31 9.48 11.01 -22.58
N SER A 32 9.47 9.78 -23.08
CA SER A 32 10.38 8.71 -22.67
C SER A 32 10.86 8.01 -23.93
N ARG A 33 12.16 7.72 -23.98
CA ARG A 33 12.77 6.91 -25.06
C ARG A 33 12.57 5.40 -24.88
N THR A 34 12.02 4.99 -23.74
CA THR A 34 11.87 3.58 -23.38
C THR A 34 10.40 3.20 -23.28
N LEU A 35 10.04 2.11 -23.96
CA LEU A 35 8.75 1.43 -23.86
C LEU A 35 8.86 0.18 -22.98
N ILE A 36 7.77 -0.11 -22.28
CA ILE A 36 7.54 -1.37 -21.61
C ILE A 36 6.47 -2.15 -22.37
N ILE A 37 6.79 -3.38 -22.76
CA ILE A 37 5.89 -4.28 -23.48
C ILE A 37 5.50 -5.42 -22.55
N ARG A 38 4.20 -5.65 -22.38
CA ARG A 38 3.65 -6.74 -21.55
C ARG A 38 2.78 -7.65 -22.37
N GLY A 39 2.69 -8.92 -21.99
CA GLY A 39 1.82 -9.89 -22.67
C GLY A 39 2.54 -10.66 -23.76
N ILE A 40 3.88 -10.73 -23.69
CA ILE A 40 4.68 -11.61 -24.54
C ILE A 40 4.54 -13.03 -23.96
N PRO A 41 4.21 -14.06 -24.76
CA PRO A 41 4.17 -15.45 -24.30
C PRO A 41 5.51 -15.86 -23.67
N ARG A 42 5.49 -16.38 -22.44
CA ARG A 42 6.71 -16.66 -21.65
C ARG A 42 7.66 -17.64 -22.35
N ASN A 43 7.10 -18.65 -23.01
CA ASN A 43 7.84 -19.71 -23.68
C ASN A 43 8.59 -19.22 -24.93
N VAL A 44 8.17 -18.08 -25.50
CA VAL A 44 8.68 -17.56 -26.78
C VAL A 44 9.27 -16.16 -26.65
N CYS A 45 9.48 -15.73 -25.40
CA CYS A 45 10.02 -14.43 -25.05
C CYS A 45 11.55 -14.45 -25.21
N ASP A 46 12.01 -14.30 -26.45
CA ASP A 46 13.42 -14.29 -26.82
C ASP A 46 13.83 -12.94 -27.38
N GLU A 47 15.07 -12.53 -27.10
CA GLU A 47 15.61 -11.24 -27.55
C GLU A 47 15.77 -11.19 -29.08
N GLU A 48 16.22 -12.29 -29.68
CA GLU A 48 16.39 -12.42 -31.13
C GLU A 48 15.08 -12.22 -31.89
N LYS A 49 14.01 -12.93 -31.47
CA LYS A 49 12.68 -12.82 -32.09
C LYS A 49 12.08 -11.43 -31.95
N LEU A 50 12.30 -10.77 -30.80
CA LEU A 50 11.86 -9.38 -30.61
C LEU A 50 12.65 -8.43 -31.49
N ASN A 51 13.97 -8.60 -31.61
CA ASN A 51 14.79 -7.79 -32.51
C ASN A 51 14.38 -7.98 -33.98
N GLU A 52 14.13 -9.23 -34.41
CA GLU A 52 13.61 -9.55 -35.73
C GLU A 52 12.25 -8.86 -35.99
N TYR A 53 11.32 -8.96 -35.04
CA TYR A 53 10.03 -8.25 -35.11
C TYR A 53 10.21 -6.76 -35.36
N PHE A 54 11.03 -6.07 -34.56
CA PHE A 54 11.17 -4.62 -34.68
C PHE A 54 11.96 -4.20 -35.94
N ARG A 55 12.90 -5.02 -36.41
CA ARG A 55 13.61 -4.80 -37.68
C ARG A 55 12.65 -4.87 -38.86
N GLU A 56 11.76 -5.86 -38.90
CA GLU A 56 10.75 -5.99 -39.95
C GLU A 56 9.66 -4.92 -39.84
N ALA A 57 9.14 -4.67 -38.63
CA ALA A 57 8.05 -3.75 -38.40
C ALA A 57 8.45 -2.27 -38.55
N TYR A 58 9.69 -1.93 -38.19
CA TYR A 58 10.22 -0.57 -38.20
C TYR A 58 11.67 -0.52 -38.70
N PRO A 59 11.92 -0.72 -40.02
CA PRO A 59 13.27 -0.82 -40.56
C PRO A 59 14.15 0.41 -40.34
N SER A 60 13.54 1.60 -40.22
CA SER A 60 14.25 2.87 -39.99
C SER A 60 14.48 3.20 -38.51
N PHE A 61 14.05 2.34 -37.58
CA PHE A 61 14.15 2.62 -36.15
C PHE A 61 15.38 1.93 -35.57
N GLU A 62 16.17 2.69 -34.83
CA GLU A 62 17.36 2.18 -34.15
C GLU A 62 17.02 1.85 -32.69
N ILE A 63 17.23 0.59 -32.30
CA ILE A 63 17.07 0.13 -30.93
C ILE A 63 18.43 0.22 -30.23
N THR A 64 18.52 1.08 -29.23
CA THR A 64 19.74 1.23 -28.40
C THR A 64 19.86 0.09 -27.40
N HIS A 65 18.76 -0.29 -26.75
CA HIS A 65 18.74 -1.36 -25.75
C HIS A 65 17.44 -2.16 -25.82
N LEU A 66 17.57 -3.48 -25.77
CA LEU A 66 16.47 -4.42 -25.54
C LEU A 66 16.81 -5.20 -24.27
N THR A 67 15.89 -5.26 -23.31
CA THR A 67 16.11 -6.00 -22.06
C THR A 67 14.88 -6.81 -21.69
N LEU A 68 15.05 -8.12 -21.62
CA LEU A 68 14.05 -9.05 -21.11
C LEU A 68 13.98 -9.00 -19.59
N VAL A 69 12.79 -9.24 -19.05
CA VAL A 69 12.57 -9.26 -17.60
C VAL A 69 12.31 -10.67 -17.10
N TYR A 70 13.07 -11.01 -16.06
CA TYR A 70 13.06 -12.30 -15.40
C TYR A 70 12.46 -12.22 -14.00
N ASN A 71 11.96 -13.34 -13.49
CA ASN A 71 11.44 -13.43 -12.14
C ASN A 71 12.58 -13.54 -11.14
N ILE A 72 12.94 -12.41 -10.53
CA ILE A 72 14.03 -12.30 -9.55
C ILE A 72 13.56 -12.35 -8.09
N ILE A 73 12.33 -12.79 -7.81
CA ILE A 73 11.78 -12.75 -6.43
C ILE A 73 12.62 -13.59 -5.47
N GLN A 74 12.93 -14.83 -5.85
CA GLN A 74 13.75 -15.74 -5.03
C GLN A 74 15.20 -15.24 -4.94
N LEU A 75 15.78 -14.81 -6.05
CA LEU A 75 17.12 -14.22 -6.07
C LEU A 75 17.23 -13.02 -5.11
N GLN A 76 16.26 -12.11 -5.13
CA GLN A 76 16.26 -10.94 -4.25
C GLN A 76 16.08 -11.32 -2.79
N HIS A 77 15.33 -12.38 -2.49
CA HIS A 77 15.21 -12.93 -1.14
C HIS A 77 16.56 -13.46 -0.64
N PHE A 78 17.21 -14.35 -1.39
CA PHE A 78 18.51 -14.90 -1.01
C PHE A 78 19.58 -13.82 -0.91
N TYR A 79 19.62 -12.87 -1.86
CA TYR A 79 20.55 -11.75 -1.81
C TYR A 79 20.38 -10.91 -0.54
N LYS A 80 19.14 -10.58 -0.15
CA LYS A 80 18.88 -9.84 1.09
C LYS A 80 19.37 -10.59 2.32
N HIS A 81 19.14 -11.89 2.39
CA HIS A 81 19.60 -12.71 3.51
C HIS A 81 21.12 -12.87 3.53
N ARG A 82 21.77 -13.01 2.36
CA ARG A 82 23.23 -13.04 2.24
C ARG A 82 23.86 -11.76 2.80
N GLU A 83 23.40 -10.59 2.35
CA GLU A 83 23.90 -9.28 2.80
C GLU A 83 23.71 -9.08 4.31
N LEU A 84 22.54 -9.46 4.83
CA LEU A 84 22.26 -9.36 6.26
C LEU A 84 23.21 -10.24 7.08
N ASN A 85 23.37 -11.52 6.71
CA ASN A 85 24.23 -12.44 7.43
C ASN A 85 25.72 -12.08 7.31
N LEU A 86 26.14 -11.52 6.17
CA LEU A 86 27.50 -11.01 5.98
C LEU A 86 27.81 -9.90 7.00
N ARG A 87 26.93 -8.89 7.11
CA ARG A 87 27.10 -7.79 8.07
C ARG A 87 27.14 -8.28 9.52
N ILE A 88 26.25 -9.21 9.88
CA ILE A 88 26.21 -9.76 11.23
C ILE A 88 27.46 -10.60 11.53
N TRP A 89 27.95 -11.35 10.54
CA TRP A 89 29.18 -12.13 10.67
C TRP A 89 30.41 -11.23 10.84
N GLU A 90 30.57 -10.20 10.00
CA GLU A 90 31.64 -9.20 10.11
C GLU A 90 31.63 -8.54 11.50
N GLN A 91 30.46 -8.08 11.95
CA GLN A 91 30.33 -7.48 13.27
C GLN A 91 30.60 -8.48 14.41
N SER A 92 30.29 -9.77 14.23
CA SER A 92 30.63 -10.81 15.21
C SER A 92 32.15 -10.99 15.33
N LYS A 93 32.88 -10.89 14.21
CA LYS A 93 34.35 -10.94 14.21
C LYS A 93 34.97 -9.71 14.86
N ASP A 94 34.45 -8.52 14.55
CA ASP A 94 34.94 -7.26 15.14
C ASP A 94 34.79 -7.27 16.67
N MET A 95 33.65 -7.76 17.18
CA MET A 95 33.45 -7.92 18.62
C MET A 95 34.43 -8.91 19.26
N TYR A 96 34.75 -10.01 18.57
CA TYR A 96 35.75 -10.96 19.06
C TYR A 96 37.15 -10.34 19.12
N GLN A 97 37.53 -9.57 18.10
CA GLN A 97 38.82 -8.86 18.08
C GLN A 97 38.93 -7.82 19.21
N GLN A 98 37.84 -7.10 19.51
CA GLN A 98 37.84 -6.05 20.54
C GLN A 98 37.79 -6.62 21.97
N THR A 99 37.05 -7.70 22.21
CA THR A 99 36.76 -8.20 23.56
C THR A 99 37.48 -9.49 23.93
N GLY A 100 38.04 -10.20 22.94
CA GLY A 100 38.62 -11.54 23.10
C GLY A 100 37.60 -12.64 23.40
N LYS A 101 36.30 -12.31 23.56
CA LYS A 101 35.23 -13.26 23.88
C LYS A 101 34.42 -13.59 22.64
N ARG A 102 34.16 -14.88 22.42
CA ARG A 102 33.36 -15.33 21.27
C ARG A 102 31.88 -14.97 21.49
N PRO A 103 31.22 -14.26 20.55
CA PRO A 103 29.81 -13.90 20.71
C PRO A 103 28.91 -15.13 20.59
N ILE A 104 27.75 -15.08 21.25
CA ILE A 104 26.80 -16.20 21.34
C ILE A 104 25.51 -15.86 20.58
N VAL A 105 24.96 -16.86 19.90
CA VAL A 105 23.62 -16.85 19.29
C VAL A 105 22.71 -17.79 20.06
N TYR A 106 21.48 -17.34 20.31
CA TYR A 106 20.41 -18.17 20.85
C TYR A 106 19.52 -18.73 19.73
N ASN A 107 19.18 -20.02 19.79
CA ASN A 107 18.36 -20.69 18.77
C ASN A 107 16.92 -20.13 18.68
N ASN A 108 16.33 -19.71 19.80
CA ASN A 108 14.96 -19.23 19.91
C ASN A 108 14.83 -17.71 19.78
N LYS A 109 13.68 -17.24 19.27
CA LYS A 109 13.30 -15.83 19.37
C LYS A 109 13.14 -15.48 20.85
N PHE A 110 13.61 -14.30 21.26
CA PHE A 110 13.69 -13.87 22.67
C PHE A 110 14.63 -14.68 23.57
N GLY A 111 15.52 -15.52 23.01
CA GLY A 111 16.46 -16.32 23.80
C GLY A 111 17.37 -15.49 24.71
N GLN A 112 17.64 -14.23 24.37
CA GLN A 112 18.37 -13.30 25.24
C GLN A 112 17.57 -12.80 26.45
N MET A 113 16.24 -12.80 26.38
CA MET A 113 15.36 -12.37 27.47
C MET A 113 14.96 -13.55 28.38
N CYS A 114 15.00 -14.77 27.85
CA CYS A 114 14.56 -15.99 28.52
C CYS A 114 15.70 -17.01 28.55
N GLY A 115 16.49 -17.01 29.63
CA GLY A 115 17.70 -17.83 29.78
C GLY A 115 17.46 -19.33 30.00
N CYS A 116 16.21 -19.80 30.13
CA CYS A 116 15.92 -21.20 30.47
C CYS A 116 15.64 -22.12 29.26
N CYS A 117 15.44 -21.57 28.05
CA CYS A 117 14.93 -22.34 26.92
C CYS A 117 15.78 -22.25 25.64
N ALA A 118 17.03 -21.77 25.72
CA ALA A 118 17.82 -21.49 24.52
C ALA A 118 19.20 -22.16 24.56
N LYS A 119 19.54 -22.83 23.45
CA LYS A 119 20.88 -23.39 23.25
C LYS A 119 21.81 -22.29 22.78
N GLU A 120 22.94 -22.15 23.45
CA GLU A 120 24.01 -21.24 23.09
C GLU A 120 24.88 -21.86 21.99
N ILE A 121 25.11 -21.09 20.92
CA ILE A 121 25.89 -21.49 19.75
C ILE A 121 26.88 -20.37 19.45
N ASP A 122 28.07 -20.71 18.97
CA ASP A 122 29.05 -19.74 18.48
C ASP A 122 28.44 -18.89 17.35
N ALA A 123 28.38 -17.57 17.55
CA ALA A 123 27.80 -16.66 16.58
C ALA A 123 28.59 -16.59 15.27
N ILE A 124 29.92 -16.61 15.35
CA ILE A 124 30.79 -16.47 14.18
C ILE A 124 30.58 -17.67 13.27
N GLU A 125 30.64 -18.88 13.82
CA GLU A 125 30.44 -20.10 13.04
C GLU A 125 29.01 -20.18 12.49
N TYR A 126 28.01 -19.85 13.31
CA TYR A 126 26.59 -19.87 12.89
C TYR A 126 26.32 -18.92 11.71
N TYR A 127 26.75 -17.66 11.80
CA TYR A 127 26.52 -16.68 10.74
C TYR A 127 27.43 -16.93 9.53
N GLU A 128 28.62 -17.50 9.71
CA GLU A 128 29.47 -17.94 8.60
C GLU A 128 28.78 -19.03 7.76
N ASN A 129 28.23 -20.04 8.42
CA ASN A 129 27.51 -21.13 7.76
C ASN A 129 26.26 -20.63 7.03
N LEU A 130 25.50 -19.72 7.65
CA LEU A 130 24.37 -19.07 6.98
C LEU A 130 24.80 -18.23 5.78
N TYR A 131 25.87 -17.45 5.90
CA TYR A 131 26.40 -16.66 4.79
C TYR A 131 26.82 -17.56 3.62
N LYS A 132 27.57 -18.65 3.89
CA LYS A 132 27.97 -19.62 2.87
C LYS A 132 26.77 -20.26 2.19
N TYR A 133 25.78 -20.70 2.97
CA TYR A 133 24.53 -21.25 2.45
C TYR A 133 23.80 -20.27 1.51
N TYR A 134 23.54 -19.04 1.96
CA TYR A 134 22.84 -18.06 1.13
C TYR A 134 23.68 -17.58 -0.06
N LYS A 135 25.01 -17.59 0.04
CA LYS A 135 25.90 -17.31 -1.10
C LYS A 135 25.72 -18.36 -2.19
N GLN A 136 25.73 -19.64 -1.84
CA GLN A 136 25.49 -20.73 -2.78
C GLN A 136 24.08 -20.63 -3.40
N CYS A 137 23.03 -20.41 -2.59
CA CYS A 137 21.68 -20.24 -3.13
C CYS A 137 21.55 -19.07 -4.11
N VAL A 138 22.34 -18.00 -3.95
CA VAL A 138 22.37 -16.88 -4.91
C VAL A 138 23.03 -17.30 -6.22
N GLU A 139 24.13 -18.05 -6.16
CA GLU A 139 24.85 -18.56 -7.34
C GLU A 139 23.98 -19.53 -8.14
N ASP A 140 23.34 -20.49 -7.47
CA ASP A 140 22.43 -21.47 -8.09
C ASP A 140 21.24 -20.78 -8.75
N GLU A 141 20.60 -19.85 -8.04
CA GLU A 141 19.43 -19.14 -8.54
C GLU A 141 19.80 -18.17 -9.68
N PHE A 142 21.01 -17.61 -9.70
CA PHE A 142 21.45 -16.72 -10.79
C PHE A 142 21.50 -17.43 -12.14
N VAL A 143 21.89 -18.71 -12.16
CA VAL A 143 21.87 -19.54 -13.37
C VAL A 143 20.42 -19.82 -13.80
N ASN A 144 19.57 -20.20 -12.85
CA ASN A 144 18.16 -20.56 -13.06
C ASN A 144 17.26 -19.38 -13.51
N VAL A 145 17.60 -18.14 -13.13
CA VAL A 145 16.79 -16.94 -13.42
C VAL A 145 16.55 -16.74 -14.92
N LYS A 146 17.50 -17.14 -15.79
CA LYS A 146 17.36 -17.01 -17.26
C LYS A 146 16.17 -17.79 -17.82
N GLU A 147 15.77 -18.88 -17.18
CA GLU A 147 14.62 -19.70 -17.58
C GLU A 147 13.29 -19.10 -17.11
N LYS A 148 13.30 -18.32 -16.02
CA LYS A 148 12.10 -17.76 -15.38
C LYS A 148 11.63 -16.45 -16.04
N LYS A 149 11.35 -16.49 -17.35
CA LYS A 149 10.88 -15.34 -18.14
C LYS A 149 9.51 -14.83 -17.71
N CYS A 150 9.35 -13.51 -17.59
CA CYS A 150 8.07 -12.90 -17.15
C CYS A 150 7.09 -12.57 -18.29
N GLY A 151 7.53 -12.60 -19.55
CA GLY A 151 6.72 -12.13 -20.68
C GLY A 151 6.63 -10.60 -20.77
N LEU A 152 7.73 -9.94 -20.39
CA LEU A 152 7.87 -8.49 -20.33
C LEU A 152 9.25 -8.07 -20.85
N ALA A 153 9.27 -7.03 -21.67
CA ALA A 153 10.49 -6.46 -22.22
C ALA A 153 10.51 -4.93 -22.09
N PHE A 154 11.70 -4.38 -21.90
CA PHE A 154 11.99 -2.96 -22.07
C PHE A 154 12.72 -2.75 -23.38
N ILE A 155 12.30 -1.75 -24.14
CA ILE A 155 12.91 -1.40 -25.43
C ILE A 155 13.17 0.09 -25.43
N THR A 156 14.42 0.46 -25.66
CA THR A 156 14.87 1.84 -25.74
C THR A 156 15.23 2.15 -27.18
N PHE A 157 14.57 3.17 -27.73
CA PHE A 157 14.81 3.69 -29.07
C PHE A 157 15.75 4.91 -29.02
N SER A 158 16.39 5.23 -30.15
CA SER A 158 17.29 6.38 -30.23
C SER A 158 16.56 7.71 -30.04
N THR A 159 15.31 7.83 -30.53
CA THR A 159 14.52 9.05 -30.43
C THR A 159 13.17 8.89 -29.72
N VAL A 160 12.64 10.00 -29.18
CA VAL A 160 11.34 10.00 -28.48
C VAL A 160 10.20 9.87 -29.49
N GLU A 161 10.40 10.37 -30.70
CA GLU A 161 9.47 10.32 -31.82
C GLU A 161 9.23 8.88 -32.28
N GLN A 162 10.30 8.07 -32.39
CA GLN A 162 10.21 6.64 -32.67
C GLN A 162 9.37 5.93 -31.61
N THR A 163 9.67 6.20 -30.33
CA THR A 163 8.94 5.65 -29.19
C THR A 163 7.45 6.03 -29.24
N HIS A 164 7.15 7.29 -29.58
CA HIS A 164 5.78 7.77 -29.72
C HIS A 164 5.03 7.06 -30.85
N LYS A 165 5.68 6.87 -31.99
CA LYS A 165 5.09 6.19 -33.15
C LYS A 165 4.74 4.74 -32.83
N VAL A 166 5.67 3.99 -32.22
CA VAL A 166 5.38 2.63 -31.74
C VAL A 166 4.23 2.66 -30.73
N TYR A 167 4.24 3.57 -29.76
CA TYR A 167 3.15 3.67 -28.79
C TYR A 167 1.79 3.95 -29.46
N SER A 168 1.72 4.85 -30.43
CA SER A 168 0.48 5.18 -31.13
C SER A 168 -0.05 4.00 -31.94
N ASP A 169 0.81 3.25 -32.61
CA ASP A 169 0.42 2.10 -33.44
C ASP A 169 -0.17 0.96 -32.61
N PHE A 170 0.31 0.80 -31.37
CA PHE A 170 -0.21 -0.20 -30.43
C PHE A 170 -1.41 0.28 -29.59
N HIS A 171 -1.60 1.60 -29.41
CA HIS A 171 -2.68 2.15 -28.57
C HIS A 171 -3.94 2.53 -29.35
N ARG A 172 -3.87 2.73 -30.68
CA ARG A 172 -5.01 3.23 -31.47
C ARG A 172 -6.25 2.35 -31.34
N THR A 173 -7.38 3.01 -31.11
CA THR A 173 -8.65 2.47 -30.58
C THR A 173 -9.41 1.58 -31.57
N TYR A 174 -10.45 0.90 -31.04
CA TYR A 174 -11.36 -0.06 -31.71
C TYR A 174 -11.90 0.39 -33.10
N PHE A 175 -12.02 1.70 -33.34
CA PHE A 175 -12.53 2.28 -34.59
C PHE A 175 -11.51 2.31 -35.74
N THR A 176 -10.20 2.27 -35.45
CA THR A 176 -9.17 2.07 -36.49
C THR A 176 -8.69 0.63 -36.39
N ARG A 177 -9.42 -0.30 -37.02
CA ARG A 177 -9.01 -1.71 -37.10
C ARG A 177 -7.62 -1.80 -37.77
N ASN A 178 -6.67 -2.30 -37.00
CA ASN A 178 -5.41 -2.91 -37.45
C ASN A 178 -4.41 -2.06 -38.25
N HIS A 179 -3.60 -1.27 -37.54
CA HIS A 179 -2.28 -0.84 -38.03
C HIS A 179 -1.12 -1.39 -37.19
N ARG A 180 -1.32 -2.47 -36.42
CA ARG A 180 -0.18 -3.16 -35.80
C ARG A 180 0.63 -3.81 -36.93
N PRO A 181 1.92 -3.49 -37.10
CA PRO A 181 2.73 -4.11 -38.13
C PRO A 181 2.69 -5.63 -37.99
N GLN A 182 2.36 -6.31 -39.08
CA GLN A 182 2.44 -7.76 -39.16
C GLN A 182 3.76 -8.11 -39.84
N THR A 183 4.43 -9.11 -39.28
CA THR A 183 5.79 -9.56 -39.57
C THR A 183 5.82 -11.09 -39.47
N SER A 184 6.93 -11.71 -39.87
CA SER A 184 7.16 -13.15 -39.78
C SER A 184 6.93 -13.70 -38.35
N THR A 185 7.36 -12.95 -37.34
CA THR A 185 7.32 -13.34 -35.93
C THR A 185 6.03 -12.92 -35.21
N SER A 186 5.11 -12.21 -35.88
CA SER A 186 3.92 -11.62 -35.25
C SER A 186 2.98 -12.61 -34.59
N LYS A 187 2.73 -13.75 -35.25
CA LYS A 187 1.86 -14.81 -34.72
C LYS A 187 2.50 -15.52 -33.53
N ILE A 188 3.81 -15.79 -33.65
CA ILE A 188 4.62 -16.47 -32.64
C ILE A 188 4.69 -15.64 -31.34
N LEU A 189 4.88 -14.32 -31.48
CA LEU A 189 4.99 -13.38 -30.36
C LEU A 189 3.64 -12.94 -29.77
N GLY A 190 2.51 -13.31 -30.39
CA GLY A 190 1.18 -13.00 -29.87
C GLY A 190 0.89 -11.50 -29.76
N ILE A 191 1.24 -10.72 -30.78
CA ILE A 191 1.14 -9.24 -30.80
C ILE A 191 -0.23 -8.70 -30.36
N HIS A 192 -1.30 -9.44 -30.61
CA HIS A 192 -2.65 -9.06 -30.21
C HIS A 192 -2.78 -8.86 -28.69
N GLN A 193 -2.02 -9.62 -27.90
CA GLN A 193 -2.04 -9.59 -26.43
C GLN A 193 -1.12 -8.51 -25.83
N TRP A 194 -0.29 -7.86 -26.67
CA TRP A 194 0.69 -6.90 -26.20
C TRP A 194 0.03 -5.64 -25.66
N LYS A 195 0.48 -5.21 -24.49
CA LYS A 195 0.16 -3.93 -23.87
C LYS A 195 1.42 -3.10 -23.78
N VAL A 196 1.55 -2.16 -24.72
CA VAL A 196 2.68 -1.24 -24.83
C VAL A 196 2.37 0.03 -24.03
N LYS A 197 3.31 0.46 -23.18
CA LYS A 197 3.23 1.70 -22.41
C LYS A 197 4.59 2.37 -22.36
N PHE A 198 4.63 3.67 -22.12
CA PHE A 198 5.88 4.33 -21.74
C PHE A 198 6.41 3.74 -20.44
N ALA A 199 7.70 3.39 -20.43
CA ALA A 199 8.36 2.87 -19.24
C ALA A 199 8.44 3.98 -18.17
N PRO A 200 8.03 3.71 -16.92
CA PRO A 200 8.32 4.61 -15.82
C PRO A 200 9.82 4.55 -15.47
N SER A 201 10.32 5.55 -14.73
CA SER A 201 11.67 5.49 -14.15
C SER A 201 11.89 4.19 -13.38
N SER A 202 13.10 3.62 -13.49
CA SER A 202 13.49 2.36 -12.83
C SER A 202 13.23 2.37 -11.31
N LYS A 203 13.46 3.51 -10.64
CA LYS A 203 13.17 3.70 -9.21
C LYS A 203 11.69 3.63 -8.85
N ASN A 204 10.80 3.88 -9.81
CA ASN A 204 9.35 3.82 -9.61
C ASN A 204 8.79 2.40 -9.84
N ILE A 205 9.61 1.45 -10.29
CA ILE A 205 9.20 0.08 -10.58
C ILE A 205 9.44 -0.79 -9.35
N ILE A 206 8.41 -1.50 -8.90
CA ILE A 206 8.52 -2.49 -7.84
C ILE A 206 8.75 -3.86 -8.49
N TRP A 207 10.02 -4.23 -8.66
CA TRP A 207 10.45 -5.45 -9.36
C TRP A 207 9.84 -6.74 -8.79
N LYS A 208 9.68 -6.81 -7.46
CA LYS A 208 9.04 -7.93 -6.75
C LYS A 208 7.61 -8.25 -7.23
N ASN A 209 6.91 -7.25 -7.77
CA ASN A 209 5.51 -7.35 -8.14
C ASN A 209 5.29 -7.54 -9.65
N ILE A 210 6.35 -7.52 -10.46
CA ILE A 210 6.26 -7.63 -11.93
C ILE A 210 5.76 -9.00 -12.42
N PRO A 211 6.23 -10.14 -11.89
CA PRO A 211 5.92 -11.46 -12.46
C PRO A 211 4.44 -11.89 -12.36
N MET A 212 3.61 -11.08 -11.70
CA MET A 212 2.22 -11.42 -11.39
C MET A 212 1.30 -11.27 -12.61
N SER A 213 0.48 -12.29 -12.86
CA SER A 213 -0.56 -12.24 -13.90
C SER A 213 -1.59 -11.15 -13.62
N GLN A 214 -2.11 -10.52 -14.68
CA GLN A 214 -3.06 -9.42 -14.57
C GLN A 214 -4.40 -9.84 -13.95
N VAL A 215 -4.88 -11.04 -14.27
CA VAL A 215 -6.13 -11.60 -13.73
C VAL A 215 -5.98 -11.82 -12.22
N HIS A 216 -4.92 -12.53 -11.83
CA HIS A 216 -4.62 -12.79 -10.41
C HIS A 216 -4.44 -11.49 -9.61
N HIS A 217 -3.83 -10.47 -10.21
CA HIS A 217 -3.69 -9.15 -9.59
C HIS A 217 -5.04 -8.44 -9.41
N TRP A 218 -5.94 -8.48 -10.40
CA TRP A 218 -7.29 -7.92 -10.27
C TRP A 218 -8.11 -8.63 -9.19
N CYS A 219 -8.13 -9.98 -9.18
CA CYS A 219 -8.82 -10.74 -8.14
C CYS A 219 -8.29 -10.37 -6.75
N ARG A 220 -6.96 -10.27 -6.60
CA ARG A 220 -6.37 -9.89 -5.31
C ARG A 220 -6.79 -8.49 -4.87
N ILE A 221 -6.80 -7.50 -5.78
CA ILE A 221 -7.28 -6.15 -5.48
C ILE A 221 -8.73 -6.20 -4.96
N ILE A 222 -9.60 -6.94 -5.62
CA ILE A 222 -11.01 -7.04 -5.22
C ILE A 222 -11.13 -7.66 -3.82
N ILE A 223 -10.50 -8.81 -3.59
CA ILE A 223 -10.56 -9.53 -2.31
C ILE A 223 -10.01 -8.67 -1.16
N VAL A 224 -8.84 -8.04 -1.35
CA VAL A 224 -8.20 -7.22 -0.32
C VAL A 224 -9.04 -5.98 0.01
N ASN A 225 -9.65 -5.33 -0.98
CA ASN A 225 -10.49 -4.17 -0.71
C ASN A 225 -11.82 -4.55 -0.06
N ILE A 226 -12.43 -5.70 -0.41
CA ILE A 226 -13.61 -6.22 0.29
C ILE A 226 -13.28 -6.47 1.77
N PHE A 227 -12.15 -7.14 2.04
CA PHE A 227 -11.70 -7.39 3.41
C PHE A 227 -11.49 -6.07 4.18
N LEU A 228 -10.88 -5.07 3.55
CA LEU A 228 -10.65 -3.76 4.16
C LEU A 228 -11.98 -3.05 4.51
N VAL A 229 -12.98 -3.12 3.63
CA VAL A 229 -14.32 -2.55 3.90
C VAL A 229 -15.01 -3.29 5.05
N LEU A 230 -15.01 -4.62 5.04
CA LEU A 230 -15.59 -5.43 6.13
C LEU A 230 -14.92 -5.12 7.47
N PHE A 231 -13.60 -5.05 7.48
CA PHE A 231 -12.82 -4.73 8.67
C PHE A 231 -13.10 -3.30 9.17
N MET A 232 -13.25 -2.32 8.28
CA MET A 232 -13.64 -0.97 8.65
C MET A 232 -15.01 -0.95 9.35
N VAL A 233 -16.01 -1.64 8.79
CA VAL A 233 -17.34 -1.73 9.41
C VAL A 233 -17.22 -2.37 10.79
N PHE A 234 -16.53 -3.50 10.90
CA PHE A 234 -16.29 -4.19 12.17
C PHE A 234 -15.64 -3.30 13.24
N LEU A 235 -14.65 -2.47 12.87
CA LEU A 235 -14.03 -1.54 13.82
C LEU A 235 -14.94 -0.38 14.21
N THR A 236 -15.82 0.07 13.32
CA THR A 236 -16.68 1.23 13.60
C THR A 236 -17.89 0.84 14.45
N THR A 237 -18.41 -0.38 14.29
CA THR A 237 -19.63 -0.86 14.96
C THR A 237 -19.59 -0.74 16.49
N PRO A 238 -18.54 -1.18 17.23
CA PRO A 238 -18.53 -1.12 18.69
C PRO A 238 -18.68 0.30 19.24
N SER A 239 -18.09 1.30 18.58
CA SER A 239 -18.20 2.68 19.02
C SER A 239 -19.60 3.25 18.79
N ILE A 240 -20.20 2.95 17.63
CA ILE A 240 -21.57 3.40 17.33
C ILE A 240 -22.53 2.77 18.36
N VAL A 241 -22.41 1.47 18.59
CA VAL A 241 -23.24 0.75 19.58
C VAL A 241 -23.08 1.37 20.98
N MET A 242 -21.85 1.59 21.45
CA MET A 242 -21.64 2.21 22.76
C MET A 242 -22.25 3.61 22.87
N SER A 243 -22.12 4.44 21.83
CA SER A 243 -22.74 5.77 21.82
C SER A 243 -24.28 5.72 21.84
N THR A 244 -24.89 4.70 21.23
CA THR A 244 -26.35 4.51 21.27
C THR A 244 -26.84 4.00 22.62
N ILE A 245 -26.08 3.13 23.29
CA ILE A 245 -26.43 2.62 24.62
C ILE A 245 -26.52 3.77 25.63
N ASP A 246 -25.57 4.72 25.60
CA ASP A 246 -25.61 5.89 26.48
C ASP A 246 -26.85 6.76 26.25
N LYS A 247 -27.22 7.01 24.98
CA LYS A 247 -28.46 7.73 24.65
C LYS A 247 -29.71 7.03 25.17
N ILE A 248 -29.79 5.70 25.01
CA ILE A 248 -30.92 4.90 25.50
C ILE A 248 -31.00 4.96 27.03
N ILE A 249 -29.88 4.72 27.73
CA ILE A 249 -29.83 4.78 29.19
C ILE A 249 -30.28 6.16 29.68
N ASN A 250 -29.76 7.25 29.10
CA ASN A 250 -30.13 8.61 29.50
C ASN A 250 -31.61 8.92 29.20
N LYS A 251 -32.16 8.44 28.08
CA LYS A 251 -33.56 8.65 27.69
C LYS A 251 -34.55 7.91 28.59
N TYR A 252 -34.22 6.69 29.00
CA TYR A 252 -35.11 5.84 29.78
C TYR A 252 -34.75 5.79 31.29
N ARG A 253 -33.79 6.61 31.74
CA ARG A 253 -33.42 6.76 33.16
C ARG A 253 -34.60 7.18 34.03
N SER A 254 -35.63 7.82 33.46
CA SER A 254 -36.85 8.22 34.16
C SER A 254 -37.87 7.09 34.37
N LEU A 255 -37.67 5.91 33.78
CA LEU A 255 -38.52 4.75 34.02
C LEU A 255 -38.03 3.97 35.25
N ASP A 256 -38.92 3.70 36.19
CA ASP A 256 -38.59 3.06 37.48
C ASP A 256 -37.88 1.71 37.31
N SER A 257 -38.16 0.95 36.24
CA SER A 257 -37.49 -0.33 35.96
C SER A 257 -35.99 -0.21 35.64
N ILE A 258 -35.54 0.94 35.12
CA ILE A 258 -34.13 1.18 34.74
C ILE A 258 -33.37 1.88 35.87
N LYS A 259 -34.07 2.57 36.78
CA LYS A 259 -33.50 3.19 37.98
C LYS A 259 -32.82 2.15 38.89
N THR A 260 -33.40 0.96 39.03
CA THR A 260 -32.86 -0.15 39.83
C THR A 260 -31.56 -0.71 39.24
N VAL A 261 -31.49 -0.86 37.92
CA VAL A 261 -30.29 -1.35 37.20
C VAL A 261 -29.19 -0.28 37.18
N THR A 262 -29.57 0.99 37.00
CA THR A 262 -28.61 2.12 36.94
C THR A 262 -27.99 2.42 38.31
N ASN A 263 -28.72 2.24 39.41
CA ASN A 263 -28.17 2.41 40.77
C ASN A 263 -27.18 1.30 41.17
N GLN A 264 -27.27 0.11 40.56
CA GLN A 264 -26.34 -1.00 40.79
C GLN A 264 -25.06 -0.90 39.96
N LEU A 265 -25.12 -0.28 38.77
CA LEU A 265 -23.95 0.05 37.95
C LEU A 265 -23.59 1.53 38.10
N HIS A 266 -22.75 1.88 39.08
CA HIS A 266 -22.05 3.16 39.08
C HIS A 266 -20.97 3.17 37.99
N VAL A 267 -21.39 3.26 36.72
CA VAL A 267 -20.47 3.59 35.63
C VAL A 267 -20.29 5.11 35.68
N PRO A 268 -19.08 5.62 35.97
CA PRO A 268 -18.88 7.06 35.97
C PRO A 268 -19.19 7.59 34.55
N ILE A 269 -19.89 8.72 34.47
CA ILE A 269 -20.29 9.40 33.21
C ILE A 269 -19.08 9.64 32.28
N ILE A 270 -17.89 9.72 32.88
CA ILE A 270 -16.61 9.82 32.19
C ILE A 270 -16.34 8.56 31.35
N LEU A 271 -16.62 7.35 31.87
CA LEU A 271 -16.40 6.10 31.12
C LEU A 271 -17.33 6.00 29.90
N THR A 272 -18.61 6.35 30.03
CA THR A 272 -19.60 6.18 28.94
C THR A 272 -19.39 7.16 27.78
N SER A 273 -18.92 8.38 28.07
CA SER A 273 -18.68 9.42 27.07
C SER A 273 -17.27 9.39 26.46
N VAL A 274 -16.26 8.95 27.22
CA VAL A 274 -14.85 8.95 26.78
C VAL A 274 -14.47 7.66 26.06
N ILE A 275 -15.01 6.50 26.46
CA ILE A 275 -14.66 5.21 25.83
C ILE A 275 -14.97 5.15 24.32
N PRO A 276 -16.14 5.58 23.82
CA PRO A 276 -16.43 5.55 22.39
C PRO A 276 -15.48 6.44 21.59
N VAL A 277 -15.17 7.62 22.12
CA VAL A 277 -14.23 8.58 21.51
C VAL A 277 -12.81 8.00 21.49
N LEU A 278 -12.35 7.41 22.59
CA LEU A 278 -11.04 6.74 22.66
C LEU A 278 -10.97 5.52 21.75
N LEU A 279 -12.02 4.71 21.63
CA LEU A 279 -12.10 3.57 20.73
C LEU A 279 -12.01 4.00 19.26
N LEU A 280 -12.82 4.97 18.84
CA LEU A 280 -12.75 5.49 17.47
C LEU A 280 -11.40 6.09 17.17
N ARG A 281 -10.79 6.78 18.13
CA ARG A 281 -9.47 7.36 17.99
C ARG A 281 -8.37 6.30 17.91
N LEU A 282 -8.45 5.25 18.72
CA LEU A 282 -7.56 4.09 18.65
C LEU A 282 -7.65 3.43 17.27
N PHE A 283 -8.87 3.18 16.79
CA PHE A 283 -9.08 2.59 15.47
C PHE A 283 -8.62 3.53 14.34
N ALA A 284 -8.84 4.85 14.46
CA ALA A 284 -8.34 5.84 13.51
C ALA A 284 -6.80 5.84 13.45
N ALA A 285 -6.13 5.64 14.58
CA ALA A 285 -4.68 5.53 14.64
C ALA A 285 -4.15 4.23 14.00
N ILE A 286 -4.93 3.13 14.07
CA ILE A 286 -4.58 1.84 13.47
C ILE A 286 -4.87 1.81 11.96
N MET A 287 -5.84 2.58 11.48
CA MET A 287 -6.26 2.61 10.07
C MET A 287 -5.11 2.86 9.07
N PRO A 288 -4.21 3.85 9.24
CA PRO A 288 -3.07 4.04 8.34
C PRO A 288 -2.22 2.78 8.15
N SER A 289 -1.93 2.07 9.23
CA SER A 289 -1.14 0.83 9.21
C SER A 289 -1.88 -0.26 8.43
N LEU A 290 -3.18 -0.43 8.67
CA LEU A 290 -4.00 -1.41 7.95
C LEU A 290 -4.13 -1.09 6.47
N VAL A 291 -4.40 0.17 6.11
CA VAL A 291 -4.47 0.62 4.71
C VAL A 291 -3.12 0.44 4.02
N SER A 292 -2.01 0.68 4.72
CA SER A 292 -0.66 0.44 4.21
C SER A 292 -0.41 -1.05 3.94
N ILE A 293 -0.67 -1.92 4.92
CA ILE A 293 -0.52 -3.38 4.78
C ILE A 293 -1.39 -3.91 3.65
N THR A 294 -2.68 -3.57 3.62
CA THR A 294 -3.60 -4.00 2.56
C THR A 294 -3.17 -3.49 1.19
N SER A 295 -2.72 -2.24 1.08
CA SER A 295 -2.23 -1.69 -0.20
C SER A 295 -0.93 -2.36 -0.66
N LEU A 296 -0.05 -2.76 0.26
CA LEU A 296 1.13 -3.58 -0.06
C LEU A 296 0.73 -4.99 -0.53
N LEU A 297 -0.30 -5.58 0.09
CA LEU A 297 -0.85 -6.88 -0.31
C LEU A 297 -1.41 -6.86 -1.74
N GLU A 298 -1.92 -5.73 -2.24
CA GLU A 298 -2.37 -5.64 -3.64
C GLU A 298 -1.27 -5.91 -4.67
N LYS A 299 0.02 -5.76 -4.27
CA LYS A 299 1.18 -5.95 -5.13
C LYS A 299 1.14 -5.09 -6.41
N GLN A 300 0.87 -3.79 -6.26
CA GLN A 300 1.01 -2.85 -7.38
C GLN A 300 2.47 -2.82 -7.87
N TRP A 301 2.68 -2.84 -9.18
CA TRP A 301 4.02 -2.85 -9.78
C TRP A 301 4.67 -1.46 -9.90
N LYS A 302 3.91 -0.38 -9.66
CA LYS A 302 4.42 1.01 -9.66
C LYS A 302 4.35 1.59 -8.25
N LYS A 303 5.46 2.12 -7.75
CA LYS A 303 5.54 2.78 -6.44
C LYS A 303 4.61 3.99 -6.36
N SER A 304 4.60 4.85 -7.36
CA SER A 304 3.73 6.02 -7.41
C SER A 304 2.24 5.66 -7.45
N LYS A 305 1.88 4.49 -8.01
CA LYS A 305 0.49 4.01 -8.02
C LYS A 305 0.10 3.45 -6.65
N LEU A 306 1.01 2.72 -6.02
CA LEU A 306 0.86 2.23 -4.65
C LEU A 306 0.63 3.41 -3.69
N GLU A 307 1.52 4.41 -3.70
CA GLU A 307 1.43 5.60 -2.84
C GLU A 307 0.13 6.38 -3.06
N LYS A 308 -0.22 6.67 -4.32
CA LYS A 308 -1.50 7.33 -4.63
C LYS A 308 -2.70 6.53 -4.13
N SER A 309 -2.69 5.20 -4.31
CA SER A 309 -3.77 4.34 -3.84
C SER A 309 -3.86 4.32 -2.32
N MET A 310 -2.72 4.28 -1.62
CA MET A 310 -2.67 4.34 -0.16
C MET A 310 -3.28 5.65 0.35
N MET A 311 -2.90 6.79 -0.22
CA MET A 311 -3.42 8.11 0.17
C MET A 311 -4.93 8.21 -0.04
N ILE A 312 -5.44 7.81 -1.21
CA ILE A 312 -6.87 7.89 -1.52
C ILE A 312 -7.68 7.00 -0.58
N LYS A 313 -7.24 5.75 -0.38
CA LYS A 313 -7.90 4.83 0.54
C LYS A 313 -7.89 5.39 1.95
N LEU A 314 -6.72 5.82 2.44
CA LEU A 314 -6.60 6.35 3.79
C LEU A 314 -7.57 7.50 4.02
N PHE A 315 -7.64 8.44 3.07
CA PHE A 315 -8.58 9.55 3.12
C PHE A 315 -10.04 9.06 3.16
N VAL A 316 -10.45 8.21 2.22
CA VAL A 316 -11.83 7.72 2.13
C VAL A 316 -12.23 6.92 3.36
N PHE A 317 -11.36 6.01 3.83
CA PHE A 317 -11.64 5.16 5.00
C PHE A 317 -11.68 5.96 6.29
N LEU A 318 -10.77 6.91 6.51
CA LEU A 318 -10.82 7.79 7.68
C LEU A 318 -12.07 8.66 7.66
N LEU A 319 -12.42 9.25 6.52
CA LEU A 319 -13.62 10.06 6.37
C LEU A 319 -14.88 9.22 6.61
N MET A 320 -14.94 8.01 6.07
CA MET A 320 -16.06 7.08 6.30
C MET A 320 -16.18 6.68 7.77
N MET A 321 -15.06 6.30 8.40
CA MET A 321 -15.04 5.79 9.78
C MET A 321 -15.30 6.88 10.83
N ILE A 322 -14.73 8.07 10.65
CA ILE A 322 -14.80 9.15 11.66
C ILE A 322 -16.08 9.97 11.48
N LEU A 323 -16.47 10.30 10.25
CA LEU A 323 -17.53 11.28 10.02
C LEU A 323 -18.83 10.63 9.54
N ILE A 324 -18.77 9.87 8.44
CA ILE A 324 -19.99 9.38 7.77
C ILE A 324 -20.67 8.29 8.59
N LEU A 325 -19.96 7.24 8.99
CA LEU A 325 -20.56 6.09 9.69
C LEU A 325 -21.10 6.44 11.08
N PRO A 326 -20.43 7.24 11.93
CA PRO A 326 -21.02 7.67 13.19
C PRO A 326 -22.27 8.54 12.97
N SER A 327 -22.27 9.43 11.98
CA SER A 327 -23.44 10.26 11.66
C SER A 327 -24.63 9.46 11.13
N LEU A 328 -24.38 8.50 10.22
CA LEU A 328 -25.41 7.62 9.66
C LEU A 328 -25.86 6.53 10.63
N GLY A 329 -24.94 5.97 11.43
CA GLY A 329 -25.23 4.90 12.38
C GLY A 329 -26.10 5.37 13.54
N LEU A 330 -25.82 6.55 14.09
CA LEU A 330 -26.63 7.15 15.15
C LEU A 330 -28.06 7.42 14.67
N THR A 331 -28.22 7.92 13.45
CA THR A 331 -29.53 8.29 12.90
C THR A 331 -30.35 7.08 12.44
N SER A 332 -29.70 6.08 11.84
CA SER A 332 -30.34 4.86 11.36
C SER A 332 -30.80 3.98 12.54
N ILE A 333 -29.98 3.85 13.58
CA ILE A 333 -30.32 3.08 14.78
C ILE A 333 -31.41 3.80 15.58
N GLU A 334 -31.37 5.13 15.71
CA GLU A 334 -32.47 5.87 16.35
C GLU A 334 -33.80 5.65 15.60
N GLY A 335 -33.80 5.65 14.27
CA GLY A 335 -34.97 5.31 13.45
C GLY A 335 -35.46 3.88 13.70
N PHE A 336 -34.55 2.91 13.72
CA PHE A 336 -34.85 1.52 14.02
C PHE A 336 -35.40 1.33 15.45
N LEU A 337 -34.81 1.98 16.46
CA LEU A 337 -35.26 1.91 17.85
C LEU A 337 -36.64 2.53 18.02
N ARG A 338 -36.97 3.62 17.32
CA ARG A 338 -38.34 4.16 17.31
C ARG A 338 -39.31 3.16 16.71
N TRP A 339 -38.96 2.51 15.60
CA TRP A 339 -39.79 1.47 15.01
C TRP A 339 -40.00 0.26 15.95
N VAL A 340 -38.94 -0.24 16.60
CA VAL A 340 -39.02 -1.40 17.52
C VAL A 340 -39.75 -1.06 18.82
N PHE A 341 -39.40 0.04 19.50
CA PHE A 341 -39.86 0.34 20.86
C PHE A 341 -41.06 1.27 20.94
N GLN A 342 -41.39 1.99 19.85
CA GLN A 342 -42.59 2.84 19.75
C GLN A 342 -43.55 2.26 18.70
N SER A 343 -43.88 0.98 18.83
CA SER A 343 -45.06 0.40 18.17
C SER A 343 -46.34 0.92 18.85
N ASP A 344 -46.60 2.22 18.72
CA ASP A 344 -47.92 2.82 18.96
C ASP A 344 -48.64 2.91 17.61
N GLU A 345 -49.87 2.37 17.55
CA GLU A 345 -50.69 2.17 16.35
C GLU A 345 -51.09 3.45 15.57
N ASN A 346 -50.59 4.64 15.94
CA ASN A 346 -50.95 5.92 15.30
C ASN A 346 -49.82 6.59 14.50
N VAL A 347 -48.66 5.95 14.30
CA VAL A 347 -47.52 6.56 13.58
C VAL A 347 -47.39 6.05 12.13
N THR A 348 -48.50 5.88 11.42
CA THR A 348 -48.47 5.40 10.02
C THR A 348 -48.39 6.51 8.96
N HIS A 349 -48.43 7.81 9.30
CA HIS A 349 -48.55 8.88 8.29
C HIS A 349 -47.47 9.97 8.23
N SER A 350 -46.30 9.84 8.87
CA SER A 350 -45.22 10.86 8.72
C SER A 350 -43.79 10.34 8.73
N GLY A 351 -43.57 9.13 8.21
CA GLY A 351 -42.24 8.53 8.02
C GLY A 351 -41.42 9.11 6.86
N LYS A 352 -41.41 10.43 6.64
CA LYS A 352 -40.40 11.03 5.73
C LYS A 352 -39.11 11.20 6.51
N ILE A 353 -38.13 10.35 6.23
CA ILE A 353 -36.74 10.52 6.67
C ILE A 353 -36.26 11.88 6.15
N ARG A 354 -36.35 12.92 6.99
CA ARG A 354 -35.79 14.23 6.68
C ARG A 354 -34.28 14.11 6.78
N TRP A 355 -33.59 14.04 5.64
CA TRP A 355 -32.11 14.04 5.56
C TRP A 355 -31.47 15.20 6.34
N MET A 356 -32.21 16.29 6.57
CA MET A 356 -31.82 17.42 7.41
C MET A 356 -31.60 17.05 8.88
N CYS A 357 -32.12 15.91 9.34
CA CYS A 357 -31.95 15.37 10.70
C CYS A 357 -30.82 14.32 10.79
N VAL A 358 -30.02 14.10 9.72
CA VAL A 358 -28.87 13.17 9.79
C VAL A 358 -27.73 13.73 10.66
N PHE A 359 -27.71 15.05 10.86
CA PHE A 359 -26.80 15.72 11.79
C PHE A 359 -27.59 16.23 12.99
N LEU A 360 -27.95 15.33 13.92
CA LEU A 360 -28.53 15.74 15.21
C LEU A 360 -27.53 16.67 15.94
N PRO A 361 -27.99 17.74 16.60
CA PRO A 361 -27.12 18.65 17.37
C PRO A 361 -26.31 17.90 18.44
N ASP A 362 -26.83 16.79 18.97
CA ASP A 362 -26.14 15.91 19.91
C ASP A 362 -24.87 15.24 19.33
N ASN A 363 -24.79 15.08 18.01
CA ASN A 363 -23.60 14.53 17.35
C ASN A 363 -22.43 15.52 17.39
N GLY A 364 -22.69 16.82 17.52
CA GLY A 364 -21.65 17.86 17.59
C GLY A 364 -20.74 17.70 18.82
N ALA A 365 -21.31 17.35 19.98
CA ALA A 365 -20.54 17.15 21.21
C ALA A 365 -19.53 15.99 21.08
N PHE A 366 -19.92 14.91 20.40
CA PHE A 366 -19.04 13.79 20.08
C PHE A 366 -17.84 14.24 19.22
N PHE A 367 -18.09 15.02 18.17
CA PHE A 367 -17.02 15.51 17.28
C PHE A 367 -16.09 16.52 17.96
N VAL A 368 -16.62 17.40 18.81
CA VAL A 368 -15.79 18.33 19.59
C VAL A 368 -14.88 17.57 20.55
N ASN A 369 -15.41 16.59 21.28
CA ASN A 369 -14.59 15.74 22.16
C ASN A 369 -13.53 14.95 21.36
N TYR A 370 -13.91 14.43 20.19
CA TYR A 370 -12.97 13.78 19.29
C TYR A 370 -11.84 14.73 18.83
N ILE A 371 -12.14 15.97 18.45
CA ILE A 371 -11.12 16.94 18.01
C ILE A 371 -10.19 17.33 19.16
N ILE A 372 -10.73 17.63 20.35
CA ILE A 372 -9.94 18.01 21.52
C ILE A 372 -9.00 16.88 21.89
N THR A 373 -9.56 15.67 22.11
CA THR A 373 -8.74 14.51 22.42
C THR A 373 -7.73 14.25 21.32
N SER A 374 -8.14 14.23 20.03
CA SER A 374 -7.28 13.97 18.88
C SER A 374 -6.07 14.91 18.86
N THR A 375 -6.29 16.20 19.06
CA THR A 375 -5.24 17.22 19.02
C THR A 375 -4.25 17.04 20.17
N PHE A 376 -4.70 16.98 21.42
CA PHE A 376 -3.79 16.92 22.58
C PHE A 376 -3.06 15.59 22.70
N ILE A 377 -3.81 14.47 22.75
CA ILE A 377 -3.20 13.15 22.88
C ILE A 377 -2.41 12.78 21.62
N GLY A 378 -2.79 13.33 20.45
CA GLY A 378 -2.21 12.95 19.17
C GLY A 378 -0.86 13.61 18.98
N ALA A 379 -0.82 14.92 19.25
CA ALA A 379 0.43 15.66 19.33
C ALA A 379 1.38 15.06 20.38
N ALA A 380 0.88 14.66 21.55
CA ALA A 380 1.72 14.02 22.57
C ALA A 380 2.35 12.70 22.09
N ILE A 381 1.57 11.82 21.44
CA ILE A 381 2.06 10.54 20.90
C ILE A 381 3.08 10.76 19.78
N GLU A 382 2.85 11.76 18.91
CA GLU A 382 3.74 12.08 17.79
C GLU A 382 5.07 12.68 18.28
N LEU A 383 5.02 13.58 19.25
CA LEU A 383 6.22 14.13 19.90
C LEU A 383 7.07 13.06 20.57
N LEU A 384 6.43 12.10 21.24
CA LEU A 384 7.13 10.97 21.88
C LEU A 384 7.61 9.91 20.88
N ARG A 385 7.20 9.97 19.61
CA ARG A 385 7.45 8.96 18.57
C ARG A 385 7.20 7.54 19.08
N LEU A 386 6.13 7.35 19.86
CA LEU A 386 5.84 6.06 20.53
C LEU A 386 5.83 4.85 19.58
N PRO A 387 5.27 4.92 18.35
CA PRO A 387 5.30 3.80 17.42
C PRO A 387 6.73 3.37 17.06
N ASP A 388 7.63 4.34 16.82
CA ASP A 388 9.03 4.07 16.50
C ASP A 388 9.73 3.41 17.69
N LEU A 389 9.51 3.95 18.89
CA LEU A 389 10.07 3.40 20.13
C LEU A 389 9.62 1.96 20.38
N ILE A 390 8.32 1.67 20.25
CA ILE A 390 7.77 0.32 20.44
C ILE A 390 8.36 -0.64 19.40
N SER A 391 8.43 -0.22 18.13
CA SER A 391 9.02 -1.05 17.07
C SER A 391 10.49 -1.35 17.34
N TYR A 392 11.26 -0.36 17.81
CA TYR A 392 12.67 -0.51 18.15
C TYR A 392 12.87 -1.46 19.34
N ILE A 393 12.07 -1.32 20.41
CA ILE A 393 12.10 -2.23 21.57
C ILE A 393 11.75 -3.66 21.13
N TYR A 394 10.74 -3.83 20.30
CA TYR A 394 10.33 -5.14 19.78
C TYR A 394 11.44 -5.81 18.95
N ILE A 395 12.09 -5.05 18.05
CA ILE A 395 13.18 -5.56 17.23
C ILE A 395 14.37 -5.96 18.12
N ILE A 396 14.74 -5.15 19.11
CA ILE A 396 15.83 -5.48 20.04
C ILE A 396 15.49 -6.72 20.89
N ALA A 397 14.24 -6.84 21.34
CA ALA A 397 13.79 -7.98 22.13
C ALA A 397 13.81 -9.29 21.32
N THR A 398 13.57 -9.22 20.00
CA THR A 398 13.53 -10.40 19.11
C THR A 398 14.89 -10.79 18.53
N ALA A 399 15.91 -9.93 18.61
CA ALA A 399 17.26 -10.23 18.14
C ALA A 399 17.89 -11.44 18.85
N LYS A 400 18.58 -12.29 18.10
CA LYS A 400 19.13 -13.57 18.58
C LYS A 400 20.57 -13.47 19.11
N SER A 401 21.31 -12.44 18.72
CA SER A 401 22.69 -12.21 19.15
C SER A 401 22.97 -10.73 19.44
N THR A 402 24.02 -10.48 20.21
CA THR A 402 24.52 -9.11 20.45
C THR A 402 25.01 -8.46 19.15
N ALA A 403 25.56 -9.26 18.23
CA ALA A 403 25.97 -8.81 16.90
C ALA A 403 24.77 -8.28 16.10
N GLU A 404 23.68 -9.06 16.06
CA GLU A 404 22.46 -8.69 15.36
C GLU A 404 21.86 -7.39 15.92
N ARG A 405 21.87 -7.21 17.26
CA ARG A 405 21.45 -5.96 17.90
C ARG A 405 22.27 -4.76 17.46
N ASN A 406 23.59 -4.92 17.31
CA ASN A 406 24.46 -3.84 16.89
C ASN A 406 24.23 -3.50 15.40
N VAL A 407 24.01 -4.51 14.54
CA VAL A 407 23.64 -4.28 13.12
C VAL A 407 22.31 -3.54 13.00
N ILE A 408 21.39 -3.76 13.94
CA ILE A 408 20.09 -3.07 13.97
C ILE A 408 20.21 -1.61 14.46
N ARG A 409 21.17 -1.33 15.35
CA ARG A 409 21.39 0.01 15.93
C ARG A 409 22.09 0.97 14.96
N HIS A 410 22.87 0.44 14.02
CA HIS A 410 23.61 1.18 13.00
C HIS A 410 22.89 1.11 11.65
#